data_AF-J0NQV7-F1
#
_entry.id   AF-J0NQV7-F1
#
_cell.length_a   1.000
_cell.length_b   1.000
_cell.length_c   1.000
_cell.angle_alpha   90.00
_cell.angle_beta   90.00
_cell.angle_gamma   90.00
#
_symmetry.space_group_name_H-M   'P 1'
#
loop_
_entity.id
_entity.type
_entity.pdbx_description
1 polymer ?
#
loop_
_entity_poly.entity_id
_entity_poly.type
_entity_poly.pdbx_seq_one_letter_code
_entity_poly.pdbx_strand_id
1 'polypeptide(L)'
;MDASHLAPLLTPEGWALLAELPPYDESAALSVSQSLRDQGHAPELVSAALTQQRLRSRAEAKFGPFASQMLFTPDGLEQATRLTVSAHHAARYARVGARRVADLGCGIGGDALALAG
;
A
#
# COMPACT_ATOMS: atom_id res chain seq x y z
N MET A 1 4.66 11.82 7.89
CA MET A 1 5.11 12.13 6.51
C MET A 1 3.94 12.75 5.73
N ASP A 2 4.17 13.74 4.86
CA ASP A 2 3.10 14.48 4.17
C ASP A 2 2.40 13.61 3.09
N ALA A 3 1.06 13.69 3.04
CA ALA A 3 0.23 13.01 2.05
C ALA A 3 0.56 13.44 0.60
N SER A 4 1.30 14.53 0.42
CA SER A 4 1.84 15.00 -0.86
C SER A 4 2.65 13.94 -1.62
N HIS A 5 3.27 12.97 -0.95
CA HIS A 5 4.03 11.91 -1.61
C HIS A 5 3.16 10.85 -2.30
N LEU A 6 1.87 10.75 -1.97
CA LEU A 6 0.94 9.82 -2.61
C LEU A 6 0.23 10.44 -3.82
N ALA A 7 0.07 11.77 -3.85
CA ALA A 7 -0.70 12.46 -4.88
C ALA A 7 -0.32 12.08 -6.33
N PRO A 8 0.97 11.95 -6.70
CA PRO A 8 1.35 11.52 -8.06
C PRO A 8 0.80 10.14 -8.45
N LEU A 9 0.58 9.28 -7.45
CA LEU A 9 0.11 7.89 -7.62
C LEU A 9 -1.41 7.78 -7.61
N LEU A 10 -2.14 8.85 -7.30
CA LEU A 10 -3.61 8.89 -7.33
C LEU A 10 -4.14 9.25 -8.73
N THR A 11 -3.37 8.88 -9.77
CA THR A 11 -3.67 9.10 -11.19
C THR A 11 -3.60 7.77 -11.94
N PRO A 12 -4.29 7.62 -13.09
CA PRO A 12 -4.16 6.41 -13.90
C PRO A 12 -2.72 6.10 -14.32
N GLU A 13 -1.96 7.14 -14.69
CA GLU A 13 -0.53 7.01 -15.05
C GLU A 13 0.29 6.49 -13.87
N GLY A 14 0.11 7.07 -12.68
CA GLY A 14 0.86 6.64 -11.51
C GLY A 14 0.53 5.22 -11.06
N TRP A 15 -0.73 4.81 -11.16
CA TRP A 15 -1.13 3.42 -10.92
C TRP A 15 -0.56 2.44 -11.95
N ALA A 16 -0.53 2.83 -13.23
CA ALA A 16 0.07 2.01 -14.29
C ALA A 16 1.58 1.82 -14.05
N LEU A 17 2.30 2.91 -13.76
CA LEU A 17 3.72 2.84 -13.43
C LEU A 17 3.98 1.90 -12.23
N LEU A 18 3.19 2.00 -11.16
CA LEU A 18 3.32 1.09 -10.02
C LEU A 18 3.11 -0.39 -10.37
N ALA A 19 2.24 -0.69 -11.33
CA ALA A 19 1.94 -2.04 -11.76
C ALA A 19 3.04 -2.63 -12.66
N GLU A 20 3.78 -1.78 -13.37
CA GLU A 20 4.87 -2.17 -14.27
C GLU A 20 6.22 -2.34 -13.57
N LEU A 21 6.38 -1.78 -12.37
CA LEU A 21 7.61 -1.92 -11.61
C LEU A 21 7.92 -3.38 -11.28
N PRO A 22 9.20 -3.80 -11.35
CA PRO A 22 9.61 -5.12 -10.89
C PRO A 22 9.42 -5.27 -9.37
N PRO A 23 9.68 -6.45 -8.77
CA PRO A 23 9.86 -6.53 -7.32
C PRO A 23 10.92 -5.53 -6.82
N TYR A 24 10.73 -4.99 -5.62
CA TYR A 24 11.68 -4.04 -5.05
C TYR A 24 13.04 -4.68 -4.81
N ASP A 25 14.09 -4.04 -5.32
CA ASP A 25 15.49 -4.38 -5.05
C ASP A 25 16.23 -3.07 -4.73
N GLU A 26 16.75 -2.97 -3.51
CA GLU A 26 17.47 -1.79 -3.03
C GLU A 26 18.73 -1.52 -3.87
N SER A 27 19.40 -2.56 -4.35
CA SER A 27 20.60 -2.43 -5.18
C SER A 27 20.32 -1.87 -6.58
N ALA A 28 19.10 -2.09 -7.09
CA ALA A 28 18.65 -1.62 -8.41
C ALA A 28 17.85 -0.30 -8.34
N ALA A 29 17.50 0.20 -7.15
CA ALA A 29 16.60 1.35 -7.01
C ALA A 29 17.11 2.61 -7.75
N LEU A 30 18.41 2.86 -7.73
CA LEU A 30 19.00 4.02 -8.41
C LEU A 30 18.96 3.88 -9.94
N SER A 31 19.27 2.70 -10.47
CA SER A 31 19.27 2.45 -11.92
C SER A 31 17.84 2.47 -12.48
N VAL A 32 16.87 1.89 -11.74
CA VAL A 32 15.45 1.98 -12.08
C VAL A 32 14.98 3.44 -12.08
N SER A 33 15.35 4.23 -11.06
CA SER A 33 15.01 5.66 -11.00
C SER A 33 15.56 6.46 -12.19
N GLN A 34 16.78 6.18 -12.61
CA GLN A 34 17.39 6.81 -13.78
C GLN A 34 16.64 6.41 -15.06
N SER A 35 16.43 5.10 -15.27
CA SER A 35 15.76 4.58 -16.45
C SER A 35 14.34 5.15 -16.62
N LEU A 36 13.56 5.26 -15.55
CA LEU A 36 12.20 5.83 -15.62
C LEU A 36 12.21 7.33 -15.97
N ARG A 37 13.19 8.08 -15.48
CA ARG A 37 13.35 9.49 -15.85
C ARG A 37 13.79 9.64 -17.31
N ASP A 38 14.67 8.78 -17.79
CA ASP A 38 15.09 8.75 -19.20
C ASP A 38 13.93 8.38 -20.15
N GLN A 39 12.95 7.61 -19.65
CA GLN A 39 11.69 7.31 -20.35
C GLN A 39 10.69 8.49 -20.34
N GLY A 40 11.00 9.59 -19.65
CA GLY A 40 10.20 10.81 -19.64
C GLY A 40 9.22 10.95 -18.45
N HIS A 41 9.25 10.04 -17.47
CA HIS A 41 8.41 10.17 -16.29
C HIS A 41 8.86 11.35 -15.40
N ALA A 42 7.88 12.07 -14.84
CA ALA A 42 8.14 13.17 -13.94
C ALA A 42 8.93 12.72 -12.68
N PRO A 43 9.94 13.49 -12.22
CA PRO A 43 10.76 13.11 -11.06
C PRO A 43 9.95 12.78 -9.79
N GLU A 44 8.86 13.51 -9.55
CA GLU A 44 7.98 13.35 -8.39
C GLU A 44 7.22 12.03 -8.47
N LEU A 45 6.77 11.64 -9.67
CA LEU A 45 6.10 10.38 -9.91
C LEU A 45 7.07 9.21 -9.72
N VAL A 46 8.28 9.29 -10.27
CA VAL A 46 9.31 8.26 -10.10
C VAL A 46 9.65 8.06 -8.62
N SER A 47 9.85 9.16 -7.88
CA SER A 47 10.14 9.12 -6.44
C SER A 47 9.00 8.48 -5.64
N ALA A 48 7.75 8.87 -5.92
CA ALA A 48 6.58 8.31 -5.28
C ALA A 48 6.45 6.80 -5.57
N ALA A 49 6.65 6.38 -6.82
CA ALA A 49 6.51 5.00 -7.25
C ALA A 49 7.53 4.08 -6.58
N LEU A 50 8.81 4.46 -6.55
CA LEU A 50 9.86 3.69 -5.86
C LEU A 50 9.65 3.65 -4.35
N THR A 51 9.15 4.73 -3.77
CA THR A 51 8.79 4.76 -2.34
C THR A 51 7.67 3.76 -2.03
N GLN A 52 6.62 3.72 -2.84
CA GLN A 52 5.55 2.73 -2.68
C GLN A 52 6.03 1.31 -2.93
N GLN A 53 6.85 1.06 -3.96
CA GLN A 53 7.39 -0.25 -4.26
C GLN A 53 8.13 -0.84 -3.04
N ARG A 54 8.98 -0.03 -2.40
CA ARG A 54 9.66 -0.38 -1.14
C ARG A 54 8.68 -0.65 0.00
N LEU A 55 7.66 0.19 0.16
CA LEU A 55 6.66 0.01 1.23
C LEU A 55 5.78 -1.23 1.00
N ARG A 56 5.40 -1.53 -0.24
CA ARG A 56 4.67 -2.75 -0.61
C ARG A 56 5.48 -4.00 -0.27
N SER A 57 6.77 -4.01 -0.62
CA SER A 57 7.67 -5.11 -0.24
C SER A 57 7.75 -5.30 1.28
N ARG A 58 7.90 -4.22 2.07
CA ARG A 58 7.84 -4.30 3.55
C ARG A 58 6.47 -4.78 4.04
N ALA A 59 5.40 -4.36 3.39
CA ALA A 59 4.03 -4.65 3.79
C ALA A 59 3.63 -6.12 3.57
N GLU A 60 4.31 -6.86 2.70
CA GLU A 60 4.07 -8.31 2.51
C GLU A 60 4.14 -9.09 3.83
N ALA A 61 5.03 -8.72 4.75
CA ALA A 61 5.13 -9.36 6.06
C ALA A 61 3.87 -9.20 6.95
N LYS A 62 2.99 -8.27 6.60
CA LYS A 62 1.79 -7.90 7.37
C LYS A 62 0.49 -8.17 6.61
N PHE A 63 0.54 -8.00 5.30
CA PHE A 63 -0.60 -8.04 4.39
C PHE A 63 -0.50 -9.14 3.33
N GLY A 64 0.61 -9.87 3.26
CA GLY A 64 0.81 -10.90 2.24
C GLY A 64 0.57 -10.37 0.82
N PRO A 65 -0.10 -11.14 -0.06
CA PRO A 65 -0.35 -10.74 -1.45
C PRO A 65 -1.14 -9.43 -1.60
N PHE A 66 -1.98 -9.07 -0.62
CA PHE A 66 -2.78 -7.84 -0.66
C PHE A 66 -1.90 -6.58 -0.67
N ALA A 67 -0.67 -6.65 -0.14
CA ALA A 67 0.27 -5.54 -0.14
C ALA A 67 0.49 -4.96 -1.56
N SER A 68 0.49 -5.81 -2.58
CA SER A 68 0.70 -5.41 -3.98
C SER A 68 -0.39 -4.47 -4.54
N GLN A 69 -1.57 -4.45 -3.93
CA GLN A 69 -2.74 -3.68 -4.39
C GLN A 69 -3.05 -2.47 -3.51
N MET A 70 -2.32 -2.31 -2.40
CA MET A 70 -2.53 -1.23 -1.43
C MET A 70 -1.56 -0.07 -1.65
N LEU A 71 -1.88 1.08 -1.06
CA LEU A 71 -0.99 2.24 -0.95
C LEU A 71 -0.66 2.46 0.52
N PHE A 72 0.60 2.81 0.80
CA PHE A 72 1.11 2.90 2.17
C PHE A 72 1.74 4.25 2.45
N THR A 73 1.65 4.71 3.68
CA THR A 73 2.64 5.64 4.25
C THR A 73 3.51 4.86 5.21
N PRO A 74 4.75 5.30 5.51
CA PRO A 74 5.58 4.62 6.51
C PRO A 74 4.88 4.50 7.86
N ASP A 75 4.35 5.63 8.36
CA ASP A 75 3.62 5.71 9.62
C ASP A 75 2.39 4.78 9.60
N GLY A 76 1.61 4.79 8.51
CA GLY A 76 0.42 3.94 8.36
C GLY A 76 0.76 2.45 8.31
N LEU A 77 1.84 2.06 7.62
CA LEU A 77 2.30 0.68 7.57
C LEU A 77 2.75 0.20 8.96
N GLU A 78 3.48 1.03 9.69
CA GLU A 78 3.95 0.73 11.05
C GLU A 78 2.78 0.56 12.02
N GLN A 79 1.80 1.48 11.97
CA GLN A 79 0.65 1.50 12.87
C GLN A 79 -0.42 0.45 12.55
N ALA A 80 -0.49 -0.07 11.32
CA ALA A 80 -1.62 -0.91 10.94
C ALA A 80 -1.80 -2.17 11.80
N THR A 81 -2.99 -2.77 11.78
CA THR A 81 -3.20 -4.09 12.35
C THR A 81 -2.63 -5.17 11.40
N ARG A 82 -2.05 -6.26 11.93
CA ARG A 82 -1.65 -7.42 11.10
C ARG A 82 -2.91 -8.14 10.61
N LEU A 83 -2.91 -8.66 9.38
CA LEU A 83 -4.09 -9.33 8.81
C LEU A 83 -4.66 -10.45 9.67
N THR A 84 -3.81 -11.22 10.36
CA THR A 84 -4.27 -12.30 11.25
C THR A 84 -5.10 -11.79 12.42
N VAL A 85 -4.76 -10.61 12.96
CA VAL A 85 -5.50 -9.96 14.04
C VAL A 85 -6.78 -9.33 13.49
N SER A 86 -6.70 -8.66 12.34
CA SER A 86 -7.87 -8.09 11.66
C SER A 86 -8.90 -9.15 11.30
N ALA A 87 -8.46 -10.30 10.77
CA ALA A 87 -9.33 -11.45 10.48
C ALA A 87 -9.98 -12.01 11.75
N HIS A 88 -9.25 -12.06 12.86
CA HIS A 88 -9.82 -12.46 14.15
C HIS A 88 -10.91 -11.50 14.62
N HIS A 89 -10.70 -10.18 14.47
CA HIS A 89 -11.72 -9.17 14.77
C HIS A 89 -12.95 -9.37 13.88
N ALA A 90 -12.78 -9.45 12.57
CA ALA A 90 -13.87 -9.65 11.62
C ALA A 90 -14.70 -10.92 11.92
N ALA A 91 -14.03 -12.03 12.24
CA ALA A 91 -14.71 -13.27 12.62
C ALA A 91 -15.61 -13.11 13.86
N ARG A 92 -15.26 -12.25 14.83
CA ARG A 92 -16.11 -11.98 15.99
C ARG A 92 -17.39 -11.23 15.62
N TYR A 93 -17.31 -10.25 14.70
CA TYR A 93 -18.49 -9.56 14.17
C TYR A 93 -19.38 -10.50 13.38
N ALA A 94 -18.79 -11.34 12.51
CA ALA A 94 -19.53 -12.33 11.73
C ALA A 94 -20.28 -13.33 12.61
N ARG A 95 -19.64 -13.81 13.69
CA ARG A 95 -20.26 -14.78 14.64
C ARG A 95 -21.52 -14.26 15.33
N VAL A 96 -21.64 -12.95 15.54
CA VAL A 96 -22.85 -12.34 16.13
C VAL A 96 -23.86 -11.87 15.08
N GLY A 97 -23.62 -12.18 13.80
CA GLY A 97 -24.51 -11.82 12.69
C GLY A 97 -24.51 -10.33 12.36
N ALA A 98 -23.44 -9.59 12.69
CA ALA A 98 -23.33 -8.18 12.33
C ALA A 98 -23.26 -8.04 10.80
N ARG A 99 -24.15 -7.21 10.22
CA ARG A 99 -24.22 -6.98 8.76
C ARG A 99 -23.70 -5.60 8.34
N ARG A 100 -23.52 -4.70 9.30
CA ARG A 100 -23.07 -3.32 9.11
C ARG A 100 -22.11 -3.00 10.24
N VAL A 101 -20.88 -2.66 9.89
CA VAL A 101 -19.82 -2.28 10.82
C VAL A 101 -19.22 -0.97 10.33
N ALA A 102 -19.05 -0.01 11.23
CA ALA A 102 -18.35 1.24 10.94
C ALA A 102 -16.98 1.18 11.60
N ASP A 103 -15.92 1.25 10.78
CA ASP A 103 -14.54 1.36 11.25
C ASP A 103 -14.17 2.85 11.34
N LEU A 104 -14.38 3.43 12.52
CA LEU A 104 -14.17 4.86 12.77
C LEU A 104 -12.68 5.23 12.90
N GLY A 105 -11.81 4.23 13.04
CA GLY A 105 -10.36 4.37 13.18
C GLY A 105 -9.62 3.64 12.07
N CYS A 106 -10.16 3.66 10.85
CA CYS A 106 -9.78 2.73 9.78
C CYS A 106 -8.32 2.83 9.32
N GLY A 107 -7.64 3.97 9.56
CA GLY A 107 -6.24 4.17 9.17
C GLY A 107 -6.02 3.86 7.69
N ILE A 108 -5.08 2.96 7.38
CA ILE A 108 -4.82 2.51 6.00
C ILE A 108 -5.76 1.36 5.53
N GLY A 109 -6.81 1.07 6.29
CA GLY A 109 -7.89 0.15 5.90
C GLY A 109 -7.64 -1.33 6.19
N GLY A 110 -6.69 -1.68 7.05
CA GLY A 110 -6.38 -3.09 7.35
C GLY A 110 -7.54 -3.86 8.00
N ASP A 111 -8.17 -3.28 9.02
CA ASP A 111 -9.34 -3.89 9.69
C ASP A 111 -10.58 -3.82 8.79
N ALA A 112 -10.79 -2.69 8.10
CA ALA A 112 -11.85 -2.55 7.10
C ALA A 112 -11.77 -3.61 5.98
N LEU A 113 -10.57 -3.93 5.47
CA LEU A 113 -10.37 -4.98 4.47
C LEU A 113 -10.81 -6.36 4.99
N ALA A 114 -10.47 -6.68 6.24
CA ALA A 114 -10.88 -7.95 6.85
C ALA A 114 -12.39 -7.99 7.15
N LEU A 115 -13.00 -6.86 7.53
CA LEU A 115 -14.43 -6.75 7.77
C LEU A 115 -15.28 -6.86 6.50
N ALA A 116 -14.71 -6.53 5.34
CA ALA A 116 -15.37 -6.61 4.03
C ALA A 116 -15.28 -7.98 3.34
N GLY A 117 -14.41 -8.86 3.84
CA GLY A 117 -14.18 -10.22 3.31
C GLY A 117 -15.13 -11.28 3.81
#